data_AF-A0A3D2SPF9-F1
#
_entry.id   AF-A0A3D2SPF9-F1
#
_cell.length_a   1.000
_cell.length_b   1.000
_cell.length_c   1.000
_cell.angle_alpha   90.00
_cell.angle_beta   90.00
_cell.angle_gamma   90.00
#
_symmetry.space_group_name_H-M   'P 1'
#
loop_
_entity.id
_entity.type
_entity.pdbx_description
1 polymer ?
#
loop_
_entity_poly.entity_id
_entity_poly.type
_entity_poly.pdbx_seq_one_letter_code
_entity_poly.pdbx_strand_id
1 'polypeptide(L)'
;MAAEAHSLGLLSPVILLAAAVIAVPIFKRLGLGSVLGYLIAGLIIGPFGFAFIHDPASILHIAELGIVMYLFIIGMEMQPSHLWNMRRDIFGLGTLQITFCTIGLTAIGLLYGFAWQIAFIGAAGFVLTSTAIVMQILGDRGDLSQPNGQKIVAILLFEDLLIVPLLAIVAFMSPNQVVESTPDRLKDIGIALVAIAGLIAAGCWLLNPLFKLLAAAKAREVMTAAALLVVLGAALLMQVSGLSMAMGAFLAGVLLSQSTFRHQIEADIEPFRGILLGLFFLSVGMSLNLSVVQNNWLLILSSVIALMFTKAV
;
A
#
# COMPACT_ATOMS: atom_id res chain seq x y z
N MET A 1 -23.51 30.09 17.22
CA MET A 1 -22.86 29.56 15.98
C MET A 1 -21.62 28.71 16.24
N ALA A 2 -20.83 28.88 17.32
CA ALA A 2 -19.68 28.01 17.60
C ALA A 2 -20.04 26.64 18.24
N ALA A 3 -21.23 26.49 18.81
CA ALA A 3 -21.66 25.25 19.50
C ALA A 3 -22.28 24.19 18.57
N GLU A 4 -22.93 24.57 17.46
CA GLU A 4 -23.48 23.62 16.48
C GLU A 4 -22.41 22.99 15.57
N ALA A 5 -21.25 23.64 15.43
CA ALA A 5 -20.13 23.08 14.67
C ALA A 5 -19.46 21.89 15.39
N HIS A 6 -19.65 21.74 16.70
CA HIS A 6 -19.00 20.69 17.50
C HIS A 6 -19.84 19.40 17.60
N SER A 7 -21.17 19.48 17.46
CA SER A 7 -22.06 18.31 17.56
C SER A 7 -21.98 17.34 16.38
N LEU A 8 -21.43 17.77 15.24
CA LEU A 8 -21.32 16.96 14.02
C LEU A 8 -19.91 16.35 13.81
N GLY A 9 -18.91 16.70 14.63
CA GLY A 9 -17.53 16.23 14.45
C GLY A 9 -17.35 14.72 14.67
N LEU A 10 -18.13 14.13 15.58
CA LEU A 10 -18.11 12.68 15.86
C LEU A 10 -19.02 11.88 14.92
N LEU A 11 -19.91 12.54 14.18
CA LEU A 11 -20.85 11.86 13.31
C LEU A 11 -20.11 11.06 12.22
N SER A 12 -19.14 11.68 11.56
CA SER A 12 -18.37 11.03 10.49
C SER A 12 -17.60 9.79 10.99
N PRO A 13 -16.79 9.86 12.08
CA PRO A 13 -16.18 8.66 12.66
C PRO A 13 -17.19 7.58 13.05
N VAL A 14 -18.33 7.94 13.65
CA VAL A 14 -19.36 6.97 14.05
C VAL A 14 -19.99 6.30 12.84
N ILE A 15 -20.29 7.03 11.77
CA ILE A 15 -20.83 6.47 10.52
C ILE A 15 -19.83 5.52 9.87
N LEU A 16 -18.55 5.92 9.80
CA LEU A 16 -17.48 5.08 9.23
C LEU A 16 -17.32 3.77 10.01
N LEU A 17 -17.27 3.86 11.35
CA LEU A 17 -17.18 2.69 12.22
C LEU A 17 -18.44 1.82 12.15
N ALA A 18 -19.63 2.41 12.15
CA ALA A 18 -20.88 1.67 12.01
C ALA A 18 -20.96 0.94 10.68
N ALA A 19 -20.58 1.59 9.59
CA ALA A 19 -20.53 0.99 8.26
C ALA A 19 -19.56 -0.20 8.22
N ALA A 20 -18.36 -0.06 8.79
CA ALA A 20 -17.39 -1.15 8.94
C ALA A 20 -17.93 -2.31 9.77
N VAL A 21 -18.45 -2.03 10.98
CA VAL A 21 -18.95 -3.02 11.94
C VAL A 21 -20.14 -3.81 11.38
N ILE A 22 -20.96 -3.20 10.52
CA ILE A 22 -22.09 -3.88 9.88
C ILE A 22 -21.65 -4.63 8.63
N ALA A 23 -20.92 -3.97 7.72
CA ALA A 23 -20.62 -4.55 6.41
C ALA A 23 -19.62 -5.71 6.49
N VAL A 24 -18.54 -5.57 7.28
CA VAL A 24 -17.47 -6.58 7.30
C VAL A 24 -17.98 -7.96 7.77
N PRO A 25 -18.76 -8.09 8.86
CA PRO A 25 -19.32 -9.39 9.25
C PRO A 25 -20.27 -9.99 8.21
N ILE A 26 -21.07 -9.16 7.52
CA ILE A 26 -21.97 -9.61 6.47
C ILE A 26 -21.16 -10.22 5.32
N PHE A 27 -20.17 -9.49 4.82
CA PHE A 27 -19.33 -9.96 3.71
C PHE A 27 -18.49 -11.19 4.08
N LYS A 28 -17.92 -11.24 5.30
CA LYS A 28 -17.24 -12.44 5.79
C LYS A 28 -18.17 -13.65 5.87
N ARG A 29 -19.43 -13.47 6.30
CA ARG A 29 -20.44 -14.56 6.32
C ARG A 29 -20.83 -15.05 4.93
N LEU A 30 -20.75 -14.18 3.91
CA LEU A 30 -20.97 -14.55 2.51
C LEU A 30 -19.75 -15.25 1.88
N GLY A 31 -18.68 -15.49 2.64
CA GLY A 31 -17.42 -16.07 2.13
C GLY A 31 -16.57 -15.08 1.32
N LEU A 32 -16.88 -13.78 1.39
CA LEU A 32 -16.13 -12.72 0.72
C LEU A 32 -15.09 -12.13 1.70
N GLY A 33 -13.95 -11.64 1.17
CA GLY A 33 -12.88 -11.04 1.98
C GLY A 33 -13.28 -9.73 2.65
N SER A 34 -12.59 -9.35 3.74
CA SER A 34 -12.90 -8.13 4.50
C SER A 34 -12.77 -6.85 3.66
N VAL A 35 -11.80 -6.82 2.75
CA VAL A 35 -11.54 -5.70 1.82
C VAL A 35 -12.79 -5.33 1.02
N LEU A 36 -13.49 -6.33 0.47
CA LEU A 36 -14.68 -6.09 -0.34
C LEU A 36 -15.80 -5.46 0.49
N GLY A 37 -15.96 -5.90 1.74
CA GLY A 37 -16.93 -5.33 2.68
C GLY A 37 -16.65 -3.86 2.97
N TYR A 38 -15.39 -3.49 3.21
CA TYR A 38 -15.00 -2.09 3.40
C TYR A 38 -15.20 -1.24 2.13
N LEU A 39 -14.82 -1.74 0.95
CA LEU A 39 -14.97 -1.00 -0.31
C LEU A 39 -16.46 -0.71 -0.62
N ILE A 40 -17.32 -1.72 -0.49
CA ILE A 40 -18.76 -1.58 -0.72
C ILE A 40 -19.38 -0.64 0.32
N ALA A 41 -19.02 -0.79 1.60
CA ALA A 41 -19.49 0.11 2.65
C ALA A 41 -19.09 1.56 2.37
N GLY A 42 -17.85 1.78 1.92
CA GLY A 42 -17.33 3.08 1.50
C GLY A 42 -18.14 3.66 0.34
N LEU A 43 -18.38 2.86 -0.70
CA LEU A 43 -19.20 3.27 -1.84
C LEU A 43 -20.60 3.71 -1.41
N ILE A 44 -21.23 2.98 -0.48
CA ILE A 44 -22.58 3.25 0.02
C ILE A 44 -22.62 4.55 0.84
N ILE A 45 -21.66 4.79 1.73
CA ILE A 45 -21.67 5.99 2.60
C ILE A 45 -21.04 7.23 1.95
N GLY A 46 -20.27 7.04 0.88
CA GLY A 46 -19.56 8.09 0.17
C GLY A 46 -20.44 8.98 -0.70
N PRO A 47 -19.84 9.98 -1.37
CA PRO A 47 -20.57 11.01 -2.11
C PRO A 47 -21.47 10.47 -3.22
N PHE A 48 -21.11 9.33 -3.80
CA PHE A 48 -21.85 8.68 -4.89
C PHE A 48 -22.92 7.67 -4.42
N GLY A 49 -22.98 7.40 -3.11
CA GLY A 49 -24.01 6.58 -2.48
C GLY A 49 -25.05 7.45 -1.75
N PHE A 50 -25.10 7.34 -0.42
CA PHE A 50 -25.96 8.16 0.45
C PHE A 50 -25.38 9.55 0.76
N ALA A 51 -24.13 9.82 0.36
CA ALA A 51 -23.44 11.08 0.61
C ALA A 51 -23.40 11.47 2.11
N PHE A 52 -23.23 10.51 3.01
CA PHE A 52 -23.01 10.81 4.43
C PHE A 52 -21.65 11.46 4.66
N ILE A 53 -20.66 11.12 3.82
CA ILE A 53 -19.31 11.68 3.83
C ILE A 53 -19.08 12.40 2.49
N HIS A 54 -18.72 13.67 2.55
CA HIS A 54 -18.56 14.54 1.37
C HIS A 54 -17.09 14.75 0.95
N ASP A 55 -16.14 14.57 1.87
CA ASP A 55 -14.71 14.74 1.60
C ASP A 55 -13.92 13.44 1.92
N PRO A 56 -13.91 12.48 0.98
CA PRO A 56 -13.12 11.25 1.13
C PRO A 56 -11.61 11.50 1.13
N ALA A 57 -11.13 12.58 0.53
CA ALA A 57 -9.69 12.82 0.30
C ALA A 57 -8.95 13.12 1.60
N SER A 58 -9.55 13.91 2.50
CA SER A 58 -9.01 14.17 3.83
C SER A 58 -8.91 12.91 4.68
N ILE A 59 -9.87 11.99 4.54
CA ILE A 59 -9.87 10.71 5.26
C ILE A 59 -8.81 9.79 4.67
N LEU A 60 -8.68 9.73 3.35
CA LEU A 60 -7.74 8.87 2.65
C LEU A 60 -6.29 9.12 3.07
N HIS A 61 -5.86 10.38 3.21
CA HIS A 61 -4.50 10.72 3.68
C HIS A 61 -4.17 10.12 5.05
N ILE A 62 -5.10 10.21 6.00
CA ILE A 62 -4.91 9.60 7.33
C ILE A 62 -4.98 8.09 7.23
N ALA A 63 -5.85 7.58 6.36
CA ALA A 63 -6.08 6.16 6.21
C ALA A 63 -4.92 5.40 5.54
N GLU A 64 -4.12 6.06 4.71
CA GLU A 64 -2.87 5.50 4.16
C GLU A 64 -1.95 4.97 5.27
N LEU A 65 -1.94 5.61 6.45
CA LEU A 65 -1.21 5.12 7.62
C LEU A 65 -1.65 3.72 8.05
N GLY A 66 -2.89 3.31 7.78
CA GLY A 66 -3.38 1.97 8.05
C GLY A 66 -2.68 0.91 7.22
N ILE A 67 -2.40 1.20 5.94
CA ILE A 67 -1.59 0.32 5.10
C ILE A 67 -0.16 0.26 5.62
N VAL A 68 0.39 1.42 6.00
CA VAL A 68 1.76 1.51 6.53
C VAL A 68 1.89 0.62 7.78
N MET A 69 0.99 0.74 8.75
CA MET A 69 0.97 -0.12 9.94
C MET A 69 0.75 -1.60 9.59
N TYR A 70 -0.08 -1.88 8.58
CA TYR A 70 -0.34 -3.25 8.15
C TYR A 70 0.90 -3.92 7.57
N LEU A 71 1.55 -3.26 6.60
CA LEU A 71 2.75 -3.78 5.96
C LEU A 71 3.93 -3.86 6.93
N PHE A 72 3.98 -2.99 7.93
CA PHE A 72 4.92 -3.12 9.03
C PHE A 72 4.73 -4.41 9.84
N ILE A 73 3.50 -4.71 10.27
CA ILE A 73 3.22 -5.94 11.02
C ILE A 73 3.55 -7.17 10.18
N ILE A 74 3.16 -7.18 8.90
CA ILE A 74 3.53 -8.28 8.01
C ILE A 74 5.05 -8.37 7.85
N GLY A 75 5.75 -7.24 7.75
CA GLY A 75 7.20 -7.21 7.75
C GLY A 75 7.79 -7.87 9.00
N MET A 76 7.21 -7.65 10.18
CA MET A 76 7.65 -8.28 11.43
C MET A 76 7.39 -9.79 11.49
N GLU A 77 6.38 -10.30 10.78
CA GLU A 77 6.17 -11.75 10.63
C GLU A 77 7.19 -12.38 9.67
N MET A 78 7.77 -11.59 8.76
CA MET A 78 8.69 -12.04 7.73
C MET A 78 10.16 -12.08 8.21
N GLN A 79 10.87 -13.17 7.92
CA GLN A 79 12.28 -13.33 8.27
C GLN A 79 13.20 -12.78 7.17
N PRO A 80 14.23 -11.97 7.47
CA PRO A 80 15.19 -11.45 6.49
C PRO A 80 15.89 -12.52 5.64
N SER A 81 16.25 -13.65 6.26
CA SER A 81 16.86 -14.80 5.58
C SER A 81 15.95 -15.35 4.49
N HIS A 82 14.65 -15.30 4.72
CA HIS A 82 13.65 -15.77 3.78
C HIS A 82 13.59 -14.87 2.53
N LEU A 83 13.56 -13.54 2.71
CA LEU A 83 13.61 -12.59 1.58
C LEU A 83 14.89 -12.73 0.74
N TRP A 84 16.03 -12.98 1.38
CA TRP A 84 17.28 -13.21 0.65
C TRP A 84 17.22 -14.47 -0.23
N ASN A 85 16.55 -15.52 0.24
CA ASN A 85 16.32 -16.73 -0.54
C ASN A 85 15.39 -16.48 -1.73
N MET A 86 14.46 -15.52 -1.60
CA MET A 86 13.51 -15.12 -2.63
C MET A 86 14.09 -14.14 -3.67
N ARG A 87 15.35 -13.71 -3.59
CA ARG A 87 15.93 -12.72 -4.52
C ARG A 87 15.77 -13.09 -6.01
N ARG A 88 15.78 -14.38 -6.33
CA ARG A 88 15.53 -14.85 -7.71
C ARG A 88 14.08 -14.66 -8.13
N ASP A 89 13.14 -14.81 -7.20
CA ASP A 89 11.72 -14.56 -7.46
C ASP A 89 11.45 -13.06 -7.56
N ILE A 90 12.04 -12.24 -6.67
CA ILE A 90 11.94 -10.77 -6.68
C ILE A 90 12.41 -10.23 -8.03
N PHE A 91 13.66 -10.51 -8.42
CA PHE A 91 14.23 -9.94 -9.64
C PHE A 91 13.88 -10.73 -10.91
N GLY A 92 13.61 -12.02 -10.81
CA GLY A 92 13.30 -12.88 -11.96
C GLY A 92 11.81 -12.86 -12.31
N LEU A 93 10.97 -13.39 -11.41
CA LEU A 93 9.52 -13.48 -11.64
C LEU A 93 8.88 -12.09 -11.70
N GLY A 94 9.24 -11.19 -10.79
CA GLY A 94 8.73 -9.81 -10.78
C GLY A 94 9.00 -9.06 -12.09
N THR A 95 10.24 -9.09 -12.59
CA THR A 95 10.59 -8.46 -13.87
C THR A 95 9.82 -9.05 -15.04
N LEU A 96 9.71 -10.39 -15.08
CA LEU A 96 9.03 -11.08 -16.17
C LEU A 96 7.54 -10.75 -16.19
N GLN A 97 6.87 -10.84 -15.03
CA GLN A 97 5.44 -10.56 -14.89
C GLN A 97 5.13 -9.09 -15.23
N ILE A 98 5.88 -8.13 -14.71
CA ILE A 98 5.65 -6.70 -14.98
C ILE A 98 5.89 -6.39 -16.46
N THR A 99 6.96 -6.90 -17.05
CA THR A 99 7.27 -6.65 -18.48
C THR A 99 6.19 -7.23 -19.37
N PHE A 100 5.81 -8.49 -19.14
CA PHE A 100 4.78 -9.17 -19.93
C PHE A 100 3.41 -8.48 -19.77
N CYS A 101 3.04 -8.12 -18.54
CA CYS A 101 1.79 -7.42 -18.28
C CYS A 101 1.75 -6.03 -18.92
N THR A 102 2.85 -5.29 -18.85
CA THR A 102 2.95 -3.95 -19.45
C THR A 102 2.79 -4.03 -20.96
N ILE A 103 3.47 -4.99 -21.61
CA ILE A 103 3.37 -5.18 -23.07
C ILE A 103 1.94 -5.58 -23.47
N GLY A 104 1.34 -6.56 -22.77
CA GLY A 104 -0.01 -7.04 -23.07
C GLY A 104 -1.05 -5.92 -22.95
N LEU A 105 -1.03 -5.17 -21.85
CA LEU A 105 -1.96 -4.06 -21.62
C LEU A 105 -1.71 -2.88 -22.57
N THR A 106 -0.46 -2.61 -22.93
CA THR A 106 -0.13 -1.60 -23.94
C THR A 106 -0.73 -1.99 -25.29
N ALA A 107 -0.62 -3.25 -25.69
CA ALA A 107 -1.21 -3.75 -26.94
C ALA A 107 -2.73 -3.58 -26.96
N ILE A 108 -3.40 -3.82 -25.84
CA ILE A 108 -4.85 -3.56 -25.71
C ILE A 108 -5.15 -2.07 -25.86
N GLY A 109 -4.38 -1.18 -25.22
CA GLY A 109 -4.54 0.26 -25.39
C GLY A 109 -4.40 0.72 -26.85
N LEU A 110 -3.47 0.12 -27.60
CA LEU A 110 -3.30 0.37 -29.03
C LEU A 110 -4.53 -0.08 -29.85
N LEU A 111 -5.16 -1.20 -29.49
CA LEU A 111 -6.40 -1.67 -30.14
C LEU A 111 -7.58 -0.71 -29.93
N TYR A 112 -7.59 0.02 -28.82
CA TYR A 112 -8.56 1.10 -28.56
C TYR A 112 -8.24 2.41 -29.29
N GLY A 113 -7.16 2.45 -30.07
CA GLY A 113 -6.75 3.63 -30.86
C GLY A 113 -5.95 4.67 -30.07
N PHE A 114 -5.51 4.36 -28.85
CA PHE A 114 -4.62 5.26 -28.12
C PHE A 114 -3.23 5.31 -28.76
N ALA A 115 -2.57 6.46 -28.68
CA ALA A 115 -1.14 6.57 -29.01
C ALA A 115 -0.32 5.65 -28.10
N TRP A 116 0.77 5.08 -28.61
CA TRP A 116 1.56 4.08 -27.87
C TRP A 116 2.10 4.61 -26.54
N GLN A 117 2.40 5.92 -26.44
CA GLN A 117 2.83 6.54 -25.19
C GLN A 117 1.72 6.53 -24.14
N ILE A 118 0.49 6.89 -24.53
CA ILE A 118 -0.68 6.92 -23.63
C ILE A 118 -1.01 5.49 -23.19
N ALA A 119 -1.02 4.55 -24.13
CA ALA A 119 -1.26 3.13 -23.87
C ALA A 119 -0.21 2.55 -22.91
N PHE A 120 1.07 2.86 -23.11
CA PHE A 120 2.15 2.42 -22.25
C PHE A 120 2.06 3.02 -20.84
N ILE A 121 1.84 4.33 -20.71
CA ILE A 121 1.72 4.99 -19.40
C ILE A 121 0.51 4.44 -18.63
N GLY A 122 -0.63 4.24 -19.31
CA GLY A 122 -1.79 3.61 -18.72
C GLY A 122 -1.51 2.18 -18.28
N ALA A 123 -0.90 1.36 -19.15
CA ALA A 123 -0.52 -0.01 -18.84
C ALA A 123 0.43 -0.08 -17.64
N ALA A 124 1.52 0.69 -17.65
CA ALA A 124 2.48 0.81 -16.56
C ALA A 124 1.81 1.09 -15.21
N GLY A 125 0.81 1.98 -15.17
CA GLY A 125 0.03 2.25 -13.96
C GLY A 125 -0.83 1.06 -13.50
N PHE A 126 -1.51 0.38 -14.42
CA PHE A 126 -2.39 -0.76 -14.08
C PHE A 126 -1.66 -2.08 -13.80
N VAL A 127 -0.41 -2.22 -14.28
CA VAL A 127 0.42 -3.39 -13.98
C VAL A 127 0.79 -3.46 -12.51
N LEU A 128 0.96 -2.33 -11.84
CA LEU A 128 1.24 -2.30 -10.41
C LEU A 128 0.04 -2.82 -9.62
N THR A 129 0.29 -3.79 -8.76
CA THR A 129 -0.71 -4.41 -7.90
C THR A 129 -0.80 -3.63 -6.59
N SER A 130 -2.01 -3.48 -6.05
CA SER A 130 -2.16 -2.90 -4.72
C SER A 130 -1.66 -3.88 -3.66
N THR A 131 -0.47 -3.63 -3.12
CA THR A 131 0.15 -4.43 -2.04
C THR A 131 -0.81 -4.58 -0.87
N ALA A 132 -1.43 -3.50 -0.41
CA ALA A 132 -2.37 -3.53 0.72
C ALA A 132 -3.52 -4.53 0.55
N ILE A 133 -4.17 -4.51 -0.62
CA ILE A 133 -5.32 -5.38 -0.90
C ILE A 133 -4.89 -6.84 -0.94
N VAL A 134 -3.82 -7.14 -1.69
CA VAL A 134 -3.36 -8.53 -1.87
C VAL A 134 -2.85 -9.10 -0.55
N MET A 135 -2.08 -8.32 0.20
CA MET A 135 -1.60 -8.73 1.51
C MET A 135 -2.78 -8.99 2.45
N GLN A 136 -3.81 -8.14 2.45
CA GLN A 136 -5.00 -8.33 3.28
C GLN A 136 -5.77 -9.60 2.91
N ILE A 137 -5.87 -9.90 1.62
CA ILE A 137 -6.51 -11.13 1.14
C ILE A 137 -5.70 -12.37 1.54
N LEU A 138 -4.37 -12.34 1.37
CA LEU A 138 -3.49 -13.43 1.79
C LEU A 138 -3.53 -13.63 3.31
N GLY A 139 -3.58 -12.55 4.09
CA GLY A 139 -3.73 -12.58 5.54
C GLY A 139 -5.06 -13.16 5.99
N ASP A 140 -6.19 -12.69 5.41
CA ASP A 140 -7.53 -13.21 5.70
C ASP A 140 -7.65 -14.73 5.39
N ARG A 141 -6.87 -15.23 4.42
CA ARG A 141 -6.83 -16.66 4.06
C ARG A 141 -5.78 -17.47 4.83
N GLY A 142 -4.84 -16.83 5.51
CA GLY A 142 -3.70 -17.49 6.15
C GLY A 142 -2.64 -18.00 5.17
N ASP A 143 -2.60 -17.46 3.95
CA ASP A 143 -1.71 -17.91 2.87
C ASP A 143 -0.34 -17.21 2.88
N LEU A 144 -0.13 -16.20 3.72
CA LEU A 144 1.09 -15.37 3.75
C LEU A 144 2.38 -16.18 3.95
N SER A 145 2.36 -17.18 4.82
CA SER A 145 3.52 -18.02 5.11
C SER A 145 3.68 -19.20 4.12
N GLN A 146 2.74 -19.36 3.18
CA GLN A 146 2.80 -20.42 2.18
C GLN A 146 3.79 -20.06 1.07
N PRO A 147 4.43 -21.04 0.40
CA PRO A 147 5.38 -20.78 -0.68
C PRO A 147 4.81 -19.89 -1.80
N ASN A 148 3.53 -20.07 -2.15
CA ASN A 148 2.88 -19.24 -3.17
C ASN A 148 2.58 -17.82 -2.65
N GLY A 149 2.15 -17.67 -1.39
CA GLY A 149 1.97 -16.36 -0.76
C GLY A 149 3.27 -15.58 -0.73
N GLN A 150 4.38 -16.23 -0.36
CA GLN A 150 5.72 -15.64 -0.37
C GLN A 150 6.11 -15.16 -1.76
N LYS A 151 5.92 -15.95 -2.83
CA LYS A 151 6.17 -15.49 -4.20
C LYS A 151 5.37 -14.25 -4.57
N ILE A 152 4.10 -14.18 -4.16
CA ILE A 152 3.28 -12.99 -4.37
C ILE A 152 3.88 -11.79 -3.64
N VAL A 153 4.28 -11.93 -2.37
CA VAL A 153 4.98 -10.86 -1.63
C VAL A 153 6.26 -10.43 -2.36
N ALA A 154 7.04 -11.38 -2.90
CA ALA A 154 8.26 -11.10 -3.66
C ALA A 154 8.00 -10.17 -4.86
N ILE A 155 6.94 -10.47 -5.62
CA ILE A 155 6.51 -9.70 -6.78
C ILE A 155 6.04 -8.31 -6.35
N LEU A 156 5.21 -8.21 -5.31
CA LEU A 156 4.72 -6.93 -4.79
C LEU A 156 5.86 -6.00 -4.34
N LEU A 157 6.88 -6.55 -3.66
CA LEU A 157 8.06 -5.79 -3.26
C LEU A 157 8.85 -5.28 -4.47
N PHE A 158 8.92 -6.08 -5.54
CA PHE A 158 9.57 -5.67 -6.77
C PHE A 158 8.76 -4.59 -7.51
N GLU A 159 7.43 -4.69 -7.54
CA GLU A 159 6.54 -3.66 -8.08
C GLU A 159 6.72 -2.32 -7.33
N ASP A 160 6.77 -2.35 -5.99
CA ASP A 160 7.03 -1.18 -5.15
C ASP A 160 8.41 -0.55 -5.43
N LEU A 161 9.45 -1.37 -5.66
CA LEU A 161 10.79 -0.89 -6.01
C LEU A 161 10.84 -0.28 -7.43
N LEU A 162 10.04 -0.81 -8.36
CA LEU A 162 10.01 -0.34 -9.74
C LEU A 162 9.25 0.97 -9.95
N ILE A 163 8.49 1.45 -8.96
CA ILE A 163 7.75 2.72 -9.09
C ILE A 163 8.65 3.89 -9.48
N VAL A 164 9.82 4.06 -8.84
CA VAL A 164 10.74 5.17 -9.15
C VAL A 164 11.25 5.12 -10.59
N PRO A 165 11.88 4.03 -11.06
CA PRO A 165 12.32 3.98 -12.45
C PRO A 165 11.16 4.04 -13.45
N LEU A 166 9.99 3.51 -13.11
CA LEU A 166 8.80 3.59 -13.94
C LEU A 166 8.31 5.03 -14.08
N LEU A 167 8.21 5.77 -12.98
CA LEU A 167 7.84 7.19 -12.99
C LEU A 167 8.85 8.04 -13.76
N ALA A 168 10.14 7.70 -13.69
CA ALA A 168 11.17 8.37 -14.51
C ALA A 168 10.96 8.13 -16.01
N ILE A 169 10.57 6.91 -16.41
CA ILE A 169 10.21 6.59 -17.80
C ILE A 169 8.95 7.36 -18.21
N VAL A 170 7.92 7.38 -17.36
CA VAL A 170 6.67 8.14 -17.62
C VAL A 170 6.96 9.63 -17.79
N ALA A 171 7.78 10.23 -16.91
CA ALA A 171 8.19 11.62 -17.00
C ALA A 171 8.98 11.92 -18.28
N PHE A 172 9.88 11.02 -18.70
CA PHE A 172 10.60 11.12 -19.96
C PHE A 172 9.69 11.11 -21.19
N MET A 173 8.58 10.37 -21.12
CA MET A 173 7.60 10.26 -22.20
C MET A 173 6.56 11.39 -22.20
N SER A 174 6.58 12.27 -21.19
CA SER A 174 5.66 13.41 -21.10
C SER A 174 5.96 14.44 -22.19
N PRO A 175 4.94 14.94 -22.94
CA PRO A 175 5.12 15.97 -23.96
C PRO A 175 5.69 17.28 -23.42
N ASN A 176 5.47 17.58 -22.15
CA ASN A 176 6.02 18.74 -21.46
C ASN A 176 7.40 18.38 -20.91
N GLN A 177 8.42 18.46 -21.77
CA GLN A 177 9.81 18.28 -21.36
C GLN A 177 10.25 19.44 -20.45
N VAL A 178 9.99 19.32 -19.15
CA VAL A 178 11.03 19.77 -18.21
C VAL A 178 12.11 18.73 -18.36
N VAL A 179 13.11 19.04 -19.19
CA VAL A 179 14.31 18.20 -19.33
C VAL A 179 15.04 18.28 -18.00
N GLU A 180 14.63 17.47 -17.03
CA GLU A 180 15.53 17.11 -15.95
C GLU A 180 16.69 16.35 -16.59
N SER A 181 17.87 16.92 -16.40
CA SER A 181 19.14 16.39 -16.86
C SER A 181 19.26 14.91 -16.47
N THR A 182 19.80 14.07 -17.36
CA THR A 182 20.23 12.69 -17.00
C THR A 182 20.96 12.57 -15.65
N PRO A 183 21.79 13.54 -15.22
CA PRO A 183 22.34 13.56 -13.86
C PRO A 183 21.32 13.56 -12.71
N ASP A 184 20.18 14.24 -12.85
CA ASP A 184 19.17 14.35 -11.78
C ASP A 184 18.46 13.00 -11.56
N ARG A 185 18.23 12.23 -12.62
CA ARG A 185 17.64 10.87 -12.51
C ARG A 185 18.57 9.85 -11.85
N LEU A 186 19.87 9.90 -12.17
CA LEU A 186 20.86 9.05 -11.49
C LEU A 186 20.94 9.41 -10.00
N LYS A 187 20.79 10.70 -9.68
CA LYS A 187 20.77 11.19 -8.31
C LYS A 187 19.55 10.66 -7.56
N ASP A 188 18.35 10.63 -8.15
CA ASP A 188 17.15 10.08 -7.51
C ASP A 188 17.27 8.59 -7.19
N ILE A 189 17.78 7.80 -8.14
CA ILE A 189 18.07 6.37 -7.90
C ILE A 189 19.12 6.22 -6.79
N GLY A 190 20.16 7.07 -6.80
CA GLY A 190 21.16 7.12 -5.75
C GLY A 190 20.57 7.43 -4.38
N ILE A 191 19.67 8.41 -4.29
CA ILE A 191 18.96 8.79 -3.07
C ILE A 191 18.12 7.61 -2.56
N ALA A 192 17.36 6.96 -3.44
CA ALA A 192 16.56 5.77 -3.10
C ALA A 192 17.43 4.63 -2.53
N LEU A 193 18.56 4.33 -3.17
CA LEU A 193 19.49 3.29 -2.70
C LEU A 193 20.13 3.64 -1.36
N VAL A 194 20.55 4.91 -1.19
CA VAL A 194 21.10 5.42 0.08
C VAL A 194 20.06 5.38 1.18
N ALA A 195 18.81 5.72 0.89
CA ALA A 195 17.70 5.64 1.83
C ALA A 195 17.46 4.20 2.30
N ILE A 196 17.41 3.24 1.37
CA ILE A 196 17.29 1.81 1.70
C ILE A 196 18.46 1.36 2.57
N ALA A 197 19.70 1.66 2.16
CA ALA A 197 20.89 1.30 2.92
C ALA A 197 20.91 1.94 4.32
N GLY A 198 20.50 3.21 4.42
CA GLY A 198 20.38 3.96 5.67
C GLY A 198 19.33 3.36 6.59
N LEU A 199 18.17 2.96 6.06
CA LEU A 199 17.14 2.28 6.83
C LEU A 199 17.63 0.92 7.35
N ILE A 200 18.30 0.13 6.50
CA ILE A 200 18.88 -1.16 6.90
C ILE A 200 19.92 -0.97 8.01
N ALA A 201 20.82 0.01 7.86
CA ALA A 201 21.84 0.33 8.87
C ALA A 201 21.20 0.78 10.20
N ALA A 202 20.20 1.67 10.15
CA ALA A 202 19.44 2.09 11.32
C ALA A 202 18.68 0.91 11.96
N GLY A 203 18.10 0.03 11.16
CA GLY A 203 17.44 -1.20 11.60
C GLY A 203 18.36 -2.10 12.41
N CYS A 204 19.53 -2.39 11.85
CA CYS A 204 20.51 -3.27 12.45
C CYS A 204 21.18 -2.68 13.71
N TRP A 205 21.45 -1.37 13.73
CA TRP A 205 22.29 -0.76 14.77
C TRP A 205 21.55 0.15 15.76
N LEU A 206 20.49 0.84 15.34
CA LEU A 206 19.80 1.85 16.16
C LEU A 206 18.58 1.29 16.88
N LEU A 207 17.78 0.45 16.21
CA LEU A 207 16.47 0.03 16.74
C LEU A 207 16.57 -0.81 18.02
N ASN A 208 17.41 -1.86 18.02
CA ASN A 208 17.55 -2.72 19.20
C ASN A 208 18.05 -1.96 20.45
N PRO A 209 19.11 -1.12 20.37
CA PRO A 209 19.53 -0.29 21.50
C PRO A 209 18.48 0.69 21.97
N LEU A 210 17.73 1.32 21.05
CA LEU A 210 16.63 2.22 21.39
C LEU A 210 15.58 1.54 22.26
N PHE A 211 15.07 0.38 21.84
CA PHE A 211 14.06 -0.35 22.61
C PHE A 211 14.61 -0.90 23.93
N LYS A 212 15.89 -1.30 23.99
CA LYS A 212 16.54 -1.68 25.25
C LYS A 212 16.59 -0.53 26.25
N LEU A 213 16.90 0.69 25.79
CA LEU A 213 16.94 1.88 26.63
C LEU A 213 15.55 2.20 27.20
N LEU A 214 14.52 2.16 26.36
CA LEU A 214 13.13 2.41 26.78
C LEU A 214 12.62 1.35 27.76
N ALA A 215 12.96 0.08 27.52
CA ALA A 215 12.63 -1.01 28.43
C ALA A 215 13.32 -0.85 29.80
N ALA A 216 14.59 -0.43 29.82
CA ALA A 216 15.33 -0.14 31.06
C ALA A 216 14.72 1.03 31.84
N ALA A 217 14.20 2.04 31.14
CA ALA A 217 13.48 3.16 31.74
C ALA A 217 12.08 2.80 32.27
N LYS A 218 11.58 1.58 32.02
CA LYS A 218 10.22 1.10 32.36
C LYS A 218 9.10 2.00 31.82
N ALA A 219 9.35 2.75 30.75
CA ALA A 219 8.42 3.71 30.17
C ALA A 219 7.47 3.02 29.17
N ARG A 220 6.48 2.28 29.67
CA ARG A 220 5.59 1.44 28.84
C ARG A 220 4.80 2.24 27.80
N GLU A 221 4.33 3.44 28.15
CA GLU A 221 3.61 4.34 27.23
C GLU A 221 4.51 4.83 26.08
N VAL A 222 5.81 5.01 26.36
CA VAL A 222 6.80 5.48 25.39
C VAL A 222 7.20 4.36 24.41
N MET A 223 7.03 3.09 24.78
CA MET A 223 7.29 1.95 23.89
C MET A 223 6.39 1.98 22.65
N THR A 224 5.09 2.21 22.83
CA THR A 224 4.13 2.32 21.73
C THR A 224 4.45 3.54 20.85
N ALA A 225 4.78 4.67 21.46
CA ALA A 225 5.20 5.87 20.72
C ALA A 225 6.49 5.65 19.91
N ALA A 226 7.46 4.92 20.48
CA ALA A 226 8.70 4.56 19.79
C ALA A 226 8.45 3.58 18.65
N ALA A 227 7.57 2.59 18.84
CA ALA A 227 7.15 1.70 17.77
C ALA A 227 6.54 2.50 16.61
N LEU A 228 5.56 3.37 16.89
CA LEU A 228 4.95 4.25 15.88
C LEU A 228 5.98 5.17 15.21
N LEU A 229 6.92 5.74 15.97
CA LEU A 229 8.01 6.57 15.44
C LEU A 229 8.88 5.80 14.45
N VAL A 230 9.20 4.53 14.73
CA VAL A 230 9.99 3.70 13.81
C VAL A 230 9.21 3.41 12.54
N VAL A 231 7.94 3.02 12.65
CA VAL A 231 7.09 2.72 11.49
C VAL A 231 6.93 3.95 10.61
N LEU A 232 6.47 5.06 11.19
CA LEU A 232 6.21 6.30 10.48
C LEU A 232 7.51 6.97 10.00
N GLY A 233 8.59 6.89 10.77
CA GLY A 233 9.89 7.41 10.41
C GLY A 233 10.50 6.67 9.22
N ALA A 234 10.38 5.34 9.17
CA ALA A 234 10.82 4.55 8.02
C ALA A 234 9.97 4.82 6.77
N ALA A 235 8.65 4.91 6.94
CA ALA A 235 7.73 5.27 5.86
C ALA A 235 8.03 6.67 5.30
N LEU A 236 8.23 7.65 6.17
CA LEU A 236 8.59 9.02 5.81
C LEU A 236 9.94 9.06 5.09
N LEU A 237 10.96 8.36 5.60
CA LEU A 237 12.29 8.29 4.99
C LEU A 237 12.22 7.76 3.55
N MET A 238 11.39 6.74 3.29
CA MET A 238 11.16 6.24 1.93
C MET A 238 10.39 7.24 1.07
N GLN A 239 9.31 7.83 1.61
CA GLN A 239 8.48 8.79 0.88
C GLN A 239 9.28 10.00 0.40
N VAL A 240 10.11 10.59 1.26
CA VAL A 240 10.96 11.74 0.87
C VAL A 240 12.07 11.36 -0.10
N SER A 241 12.37 10.07 -0.21
CA SER A 241 13.35 9.51 -1.15
C SER A 241 12.72 9.07 -2.48
N GLY A 242 11.43 9.36 -2.68
CA GLY A 242 10.68 9.00 -3.89
C GLY A 242 10.10 7.58 -3.90
N LEU A 243 10.29 6.81 -2.82
CA LEU A 243 9.82 5.43 -2.68
C LEU A 243 8.48 5.37 -1.94
N SER A 244 7.77 4.24 -2.01
CA SER A 244 6.47 4.10 -1.34
C SER A 244 6.63 4.04 0.19
N MET A 245 5.70 4.67 0.93
CA MET A 245 5.61 4.55 2.39
C MET A 245 5.48 3.09 2.84
N ALA A 246 4.74 2.31 2.03
CA ALA A 246 4.52 0.88 2.17
C ALA A 246 5.83 0.10 2.28
N MET A 247 6.77 0.34 1.37
CA MET A 247 8.07 -0.32 1.38
C MET A 247 8.90 0.05 2.62
N GLY A 248 8.89 1.31 3.04
CA GLY A 248 9.60 1.74 4.25
C GLY A 248 9.12 1.03 5.51
N ALA A 249 7.79 0.97 5.67
CA ALA A 249 7.18 0.25 6.77
C ALA A 249 7.43 -1.26 6.71
N PHE A 250 7.28 -1.88 5.54
CA PHE A 250 7.58 -3.31 5.37
C PHE A 250 9.04 -3.64 5.73
N LEU A 251 10.00 -2.87 5.20
CA LEU A 251 11.43 -3.06 5.50
C LEU A 251 11.74 -2.84 6.98
N ALA A 252 11.17 -1.82 7.62
CA ALA A 252 11.33 -1.61 9.05
C ALA A 252 10.79 -2.79 9.87
N GLY A 253 9.65 -3.36 9.46
CA GLY A 253 9.08 -4.56 10.08
C GLY A 253 10.03 -5.75 9.95
N VAL A 254 10.56 -6.00 8.75
CA VAL A 254 11.53 -7.08 8.47
C VAL A 254 12.78 -6.93 9.32
N LEU A 255 13.29 -5.71 9.49
CA LEU A 255 14.48 -5.45 10.31
C LEU A 255 14.19 -5.68 11.81
N LEU A 256 12.95 -5.45 12.25
CA LEU A 256 12.50 -5.68 13.62
C LEU A 256 12.02 -7.11 13.92
N SER A 257 11.80 -7.95 12.90
CA SER A 257 11.30 -9.33 13.09
C SER A 257 12.23 -10.22 13.92
N GLN A 258 13.53 -9.89 13.95
CA GLN A 258 14.55 -10.56 14.76
C GLN A 258 14.82 -9.86 16.12
N SER A 259 14.12 -8.76 16.42
CA SER A 259 14.26 -8.06 17.70
C SER A 259 13.71 -8.89 18.86
N THR A 260 14.34 -8.78 20.03
CA THR A 260 13.80 -9.34 21.28
C THR A 260 12.45 -8.71 21.67
N PHE A 261 12.13 -7.53 21.14
CA PHE A 261 10.90 -6.79 21.43
C PHE A 261 9.79 -7.00 20.39
N ARG A 262 9.98 -7.86 19.38
CA ARG A 262 9.04 -7.99 18.24
C ARG A 262 7.58 -8.15 18.66
N HIS A 263 7.30 -9.05 19.61
CA HIS A 263 5.93 -9.36 20.03
C HIS A 263 5.27 -8.22 20.80
N GLN A 264 6.08 -7.45 21.53
CA GLN A 264 5.58 -6.26 22.21
C GLN A 264 5.27 -5.16 21.21
N ILE A 265 6.18 -4.92 20.25
CA ILE A 265 5.98 -3.93 19.18
C ILE A 265 4.75 -4.30 18.34
N GLU A 266 4.58 -5.58 18.00
CA GLU A 266 3.42 -6.10 17.29
C GLU A 266 2.11 -5.85 18.04
N ALA A 267 2.04 -6.24 19.32
CA ALA A 267 0.86 -6.03 20.15
C ALA A 267 0.51 -4.53 20.32
N ASP A 268 1.51 -3.66 20.36
CA ASP A 268 1.35 -2.22 20.50
C ASP A 268 0.83 -1.55 19.20
N ILE A 269 1.20 -2.06 18.02
CA ILE A 269 0.81 -1.50 16.71
C ILE A 269 -0.49 -2.11 16.17
N GLU A 270 -0.79 -3.36 16.53
CA GLU A 270 -1.94 -4.12 16.02
C GLU A 270 -3.30 -3.38 16.12
N PRO A 271 -3.63 -2.69 17.23
CA PRO A 271 -4.89 -1.96 17.34
C PRO A 271 -5.03 -0.82 16.32
N PHE A 272 -3.93 -0.12 16.04
CA PHE A 272 -3.91 0.99 15.07
C PHE A 272 -4.08 0.47 13.65
N ARG A 273 -3.39 -0.63 13.32
CA ARG A 273 -3.54 -1.32 12.02
C ARG A 273 -5.01 -1.58 11.71
N GLY A 274 -5.72 -2.27 12.61
CA GLY A 274 -7.08 -2.75 12.31
C GLY A 274 -8.06 -1.63 11.97
N ILE A 275 -8.03 -0.54 12.75
CA ILE A 275 -8.93 0.61 12.58
C ILE A 275 -8.57 1.39 11.32
N LEU A 276 -7.29 1.73 11.14
CA LEU A 276 -6.84 2.57 10.03
C LEU A 276 -6.92 1.83 8.68
N LEU A 277 -6.70 0.52 8.64
CA LEU A 277 -6.82 -0.26 7.41
C LEU A 277 -8.28 -0.35 6.94
N GLY A 278 -9.22 -0.51 7.87
CA GLY A 278 -10.65 -0.42 7.55
C GLY A 278 -11.03 0.95 7.00
N LEU A 279 -10.51 2.02 7.62
CA LEU A 279 -10.68 3.39 7.15
C LEU A 279 -10.12 3.58 5.73
N PHE A 280 -9.00 2.94 5.38
CA PHE A 280 -8.38 3.06 4.06
C PHE A 280 -9.29 2.50 2.98
N PHE A 281 -9.73 1.25 3.14
CA PHE A 281 -10.60 0.62 2.16
C PHE A 281 -11.98 1.30 2.08
N LEU A 282 -12.52 1.81 3.20
CA LEU A 282 -13.70 2.67 3.17
C LEU A 282 -13.46 3.92 2.32
N SER A 283 -12.32 4.59 2.51
CA SER A 283 -11.99 5.83 1.79
C SER A 283 -11.79 5.61 0.30
N VAL A 284 -11.14 4.51 -0.09
CA VAL A 284 -11.03 4.09 -1.49
C VAL A 284 -12.42 3.82 -2.09
N GLY A 285 -13.29 3.11 -1.36
CA GLY A 285 -14.68 2.87 -1.77
C GLY A 285 -15.47 4.18 -1.98
N MET A 286 -15.34 5.13 -1.05
CA MET A 286 -15.97 6.45 -1.13
C MET A 286 -15.47 7.27 -2.32
N SER A 287 -14.22 7.06 -2.75
CA SER A 287 -13.60 7.81 -3.85
C SER A 287 -14.04 7.31 -5.24
N LEU A 288 -14.78 6.20 -5.32
CA LEU A 288 -15.24 5.65 -6.58
C LEU A 288 -16.37 6.49 -7.19
N ASN A 289 -16.09 7.13 -8.33
CA ASN A 289 -17.06 7.91 -9.08
C ASN A 289 -17.93 7.02 -9.97
N LEU A 290 -19.17 6.76 -9.54
CA LEU A 290 -20.11 5.92 -10.28
C LEU A 290 -20.51 6.50 -11.65
N SER A 291 -20.52 7.82 -11.80
CA SER A 291 -20.83 8.46 -13.09
C SER A 291 -19.77 8.16 -14.14
N VAL A 292 -18.48 8.16 -13.75
CA VAL A 292 -17.37 7.78 -14.64
C VAL A 292 -17.46 6.31 -15.02
N VAL A 293 -17.80 5.44 -14.06
CA VAL A 293 -17.98 4.00 -14.29
C VAL A 293 -19.12 3.75 -15.28
N GLN A 294 -20.26 4.41 -15.09
CA GLN A 294 -21.42 4.27 -15.98
C GLN A 294 -21.10 4.74 -17.41
N ASN A 295 -20.37 5.84 -17.56
CA ASN A 295 -20.03 6.39 -18.88
C ASN A 295 -18.99 5.55 -19.63
N ASN A 296 -18.14 4.80 -18.93
CA ASN A 296 -17.01 4.06 -19.52
C ASN A 296 -17.08 2.55 -19.26
N TRP A 297 -18.25 2.01 -18.92
CA TRP A 297 -18.41 0.65 -18.41
C TRP A 297 -17.85 -0.42 -19.36
N LEU A 298 -17.99 -0.22 -20.68
CA LEU A 298 -17.50 -1.16 -21.69
C LEU A 298 -15.96 -1.24 -21.70
N LEU A 299 -15.29 -0.09 -21.60
CA LEU A 299 -13.83 0.02 -21.50
C LEU A 299 -13.35 -0.58 -20.18
N ILE A 300 -14.01 -0.25 -19.07
CA ILE A 300 -13.65 -0.77 -17.75
C ILE A 300 -13.76 -2.31 -17.74
N LEU A 301 -14.86 -2.86 -18.24
CA LEU A 301 -15.09 -4.30 -18.24
C LEU A 301 -14.04 -5.04 -19.09
N SER A 302 -13.76 -4.54 -20.30
CA SER A 302 -12.74 -5.15 -21.16
C SER A 302 -11.33 -5.01 -20.57
N SER A 303 -10.99 -3.85 -19.97
CA SER A 303 -9.73 -3.64 -19.28
C SER A 303 -9.56 -4.56 -18.07
N VAL A 304 -10.62 -4.80 -17.28
CA VAL A 304 -10.59 -5.74 -16.16
C VAL A 304 -10.32 -7.16 -16.65
N ILE A 305 -11.04 -7.62 -17.68
CA ILE A 305 -10.83 -8.96 -18.25
C ILE A 305 -9.40 -9.10 -18.79
N ALA A 306 -8.93 -8.11 -19.53
CA ALA A 306 -7.56 -8.04 -20.01
C ALA A 306 -6.53 -8.11 -18.89
N LEU A 307 -6.72 -7.33 -17.83
CA LEU A 307 -5.85 -7.33 -16.65
C LEU A 307 -5.80 -8.71 -16.00
N MET A 308 -6.96 -9.34 -15.82
CA MET A 308 -7.04 -10.69 -15.24
C MET A 308 -6.29 -11.72 -16.09
N PHE A 309 -6.47 -11.70 -17.41
CA PHE A 309 -5.76 -12.63 -18.31
C PHE A 309 -4.25 -12.40 -18.30
N THR A 310 -3.82 -11.14 -18.33
CA THR A 310 -2.40 -10.83 -18.44
C THR A 310 -1.66 -11.13 -17.13
N LYS A 311 -2.30 -10.88 -15.98
CA LYS A 311 -1.76 -11.20 -14.64
C LYS A 311 -1.92 -12.66 -14.22
N ALA A 312 -2.65 -13.48 -14.99
CA ALA A 312 -2.77 -14.91 -14.71
C ALA A 312 -1.51 -15.70 -15.10
N VAL A 313 -0.62 -15.10 -15.91
CA VAL A 313 0.65 -15.67 -16.38
C VAL A 313 1.77 -15.36 -15.39
#